data_AF-A0A6L8EU99-F1
#
_entry.id   AF-A0A6L8EU99-F1
#
_cell.length_a   1.000
_cell.length_b   1.000
_cell.length_c   1.000
_cell.angle_alpha   90.00
_cell.angle_beta   90.00
_cell.angle_gamma   90.00
#
_symmetry.space_group_name_H-M   'P 1'
#
loop_
_entity.id
_entity.type
_entity.pdbx_description
1 polymer ?
#
loop_
_entity_poly.entity_id
_entity_poly.type
_entity_poly.pdbx_seq_one_letter_code
_entity_poly.pdbx_strand_id
1 'polypeptide(L)'
;MMKSLVLFLCLLPIFSVAATWESVESTHFRVYYQEGTADPTSILQIAEDFYAELPQLTSRMPAGMIDIWICDTQKEFQAFVHAPIQDWAVGCAFPLSRRIVIQNPKYIALAKLQLVQVLRHEIAHVLFGQCTRKAVKEIPLWFIEGIAIYFAEEWVPSRHGTLLKHIFSKSILPLQELTRGFPRSQAGADLAYAESQDAVRWLVEVKGRDALFALIAELHAGNNFDTAFKAVVGWDLATFDVRWRESLAERYRWASLFSNSYFLWGGLGGLALLGYLVRRNRRQRHLNKLAQQEDTVDTFFRT
;
A
#
# COMPACT_ATOMS: atom_id res chain seq x y z
N MET A 1 -13.24 -40.34 67.35
CA MET A 1 -13.09 -41.19 66.15
C MET A 1 -13.66 -40.43 64.95
N MET A 2 -12.82 -39.76 64.16
CA MET A 2 -13.22 -39.08 62.92
C MET A 2 -12.53 -39.79 61.75
N LYS A 3 -13.34 -40.33 60.83
CA LYS A 3 -12.90 -41.04 59.63
C LYS A 3 -12.50 -39.99 58.57
N SER A 4 -11.25 -39.99 58.12
CA SER A 4 -10.82 -39.21 56.96
C SER A 4 -11.09 -40.00 55.68
N LEU A 5 -11.88 -39.39 54.79
CA LEU A 5 -12.19 -39.85 53.44
C LEU A 5 -11.09 -39.32 52.50
N VAL A 6 -10.30 -40.19 51.89
CA VAL A 6 -9.31 -39.80 50.87
C VAL A 6 -9.99 -39.84 49.51
N LEU A 7 -10.14 -38.66 48.89
CA LEU A 7 -10.65 -38.51 47.53
C LEU A 7 -9.46 -38.64 46.55
N PHE A 8 -9.45 -39.69 45.74
CA PHE A 8 -8.43 -39.90 44.72
C PHE A 8 -8.84 -39.11 43.46
N LEU A 9 -8.17 -37.98 43.21
CA LEU A 9 -8.39 -37.17 42.01
C LEU A 9 -7.57 -37.80 40.86
N CYS A 10 -8.23 -38.54 39.98
CA CYS A 10 -7.62 -39.02 38.73
C CYS A 10 -7.42 -37.84 37.77
N LEU A 11 -6.20 -37.33 37.71
CA LEU A 11 -5.75 -36.42 36.66
C LEU A 11 -5.55 -37.23 35.37
N LEU A 12 -6.52 -37.15 34.44
CA LEU A 12 -6.30 -37.60 33.07
C LEU A 12 -5.34 -36.62 32.38
N PRO A 13 -4.25 -37.09 31.75
CA PRO A 13 -3.35 -36.22 31.02
C PRO A 13 -4.07 -35.63 29.81
N ILE A 14 -4.20 -34.31 29.79
CA ILE A 14 -4.60 -33.56 28.60
C ILE A 14 -3.42 -33.65 27.63
N PHE A 15 -3.53 -34.54 26.63
CA PHE A 15 -2.60 -34.53 25.50
C PHE A 15 -2.86 -33.25 24.69
N SER A 16 -2.05 -32.22 24.91
CA SER A 16 -1.89 -31.14 23.95
C SER A 16 -1.14 -31.72 22.76
N VAL A 17 -1.83 -31.93 21.64
CA VAL A 17 -1.17 -32.19 20.36
C VAL A 17 -0.39 -30.92 20.04
N ALA A 18 0.93 -30.96 20.20
CA ALA A 18 1.77 -29.90 19.66
C ALA A 18 1.58 -29.93 18.14
N ALA A 19 1.12 -28.81 17.55
CA ALA A 19 0.98 -28.71 16.11
C ALA A 19 2.36 -28.97 15.47
N THR A 20 2.45 -30.04 14.67
CA THR A 20 3.68 -30.41 13.97
C THR A 20 3.74 -29.62 12.67
N TRP A 21 4.85 -28.91 12.46
CA TRP A 21 5.09 -28.16 11.23
C TRP A 21 5.44 -29.12 10.09
N GLU A 22 4.73 -28.99 8.97
CA GLU A 22 5.07 -29.61 7.69
C GLU A 22 5.71 -28.58 6.77
N SER A 23 6.36 -29.05 5.69
CA SER A 23 6.96 -28.15 4.70
C SER A 23 6.84 -28.66 3.29
N VAL A 24 6.62 -27.74 2.36
CA VAL A 24 6.77 -27.95 0.90
C VAL A 24 7.84 -27.01 0.35
N GLU A 25 8.55 -27.46 -0.67
CA GLU A 25 9.68 -26.74 -1.27
C GLU A 25 9.46 -26.50 -2.77
N SER A 26 10.03 -25.41 -3.25
CA SER A 26 10.21 -25.08 -4.66
C SER A 26 11.69 -24.78 -4.94
N THR A 27 12.00 -24.09 -6.05
CA THR A 27 13.40 -23.79 -6.41
C THR A 27 14.01 -22.76 -5.46
N HIS A 28 13.26 -21.71 -5.12
CA HIS A 28 13.75 -20.57 -4.34
C HIS A 28 13.07 -20.45 -2.96
N PHE A 29 12.01 -21.20 -2.68
CA PHE A 29 11.22 -21.05 -1.47
C PHE A 29 10.97 -22.37 -0.75
N ARG A 30 10.77 -22.26 0.56
CA ARG A 30 10.24 -23.31 1.42
C ARG A 30 9.09 -22.74 2.24
N VAL A 31 7.95 -23.40 2.23
CA VAL A 31 6.77 -22.98 3.00
C VAL A 31 6.56 -23.96 4.15
N TYR A 32 6.58 -23.46 5.37
CA TYR A 32 6.23 -24.18 6.60
C TYR A 32 4.78 -23.90 6.97
N TYR A 33 4.00 -24.96 7.18
CA TYR A 33 2.56 -24.88 7.43
C TYR A 33 2.10 -25.93 8.45
N GLN A 34 0.90 -25.77 8.97
CA GLN A 34 0.21 -26.73 9.83
C GLN A 34 -1.07 -27.21 9.16
N GLU A 35 -1.55 -28.40 9.51
CA GLU A 35 -2.84 -28.91 9.02
C GLU A 35 -3.96 -27.89 9.32
N GLY A 36 -4.80 -27.60 8.32
CA GLY A 36 -5.88 -26.62 8.46
C GLY A 36 -5.50 -25.17 8.11
N THR A 37 -4.23 -24.86 7.83
CA THR A 37 -3.82 -23.55 7.30
C THR A 37 -4.12 -23.37 5.80
N ALA A 38 -3.63 -22.30 5.18
CA ALA A 38 -3.78 -22.07 3.75
C ALA A 38 -3.02 -23.10 2.91
N ASP A 39 -3.46 -23.33 1.67
CA ASP A 39 -2.78 -24.25 0.75
C ASP A 39 -1.33 -23.75 0.48
N PRO A 40 -0.31 -24.51 0.91
CA PRO A 40 1.07 -24.07 0.80
C PRO A 40 1.58 -24.12 -0.65
N THR A 41 0.94 -24.92 -1.52
CA THR A 41 1.28 -24.99 -2.95
C THR A 41 0.91 -23.69 -3.67
N SER A 42 -0.26 -23.13 -3.36
CA SER A 42 -0.68 -21.81 -3.87
C SER A 42 0.27 -20.70 -3.43
N ILE A 43 0.82 -20.77 -2.22
CA ILE A 43 1.79 -19.79 -1.70
C ILE A 43 3.13 -19.92 -2.45
N LEU A 44 3.63 -21.15 -2.64
CA LEU A 44 4.84 -21.39 -3.45
C LEU A 44 4.68 -20.83 -4.86
N GLN A 45 3.53 -21.05 -5.51
CA GLN A 45 3.26 -20.54 -6.85
C GLN A 45 3.33 -19.01 -6.90
N ILE A 46 2.63 -18.32 -6.00
CA ILE A 46 2.67 -16.84 -5.91
C ILE A 46 4.10 -16.34 -5.69
N ALA A 47 4.87 -17.03 -4.84
CA ALA A 47 6.22 -16.64 -4.49
C ALA A 47 7.20 -16.81 -5.66
N GLU A 48 7.15 -17.94 -6.37
CA GLU A 48 7.99 -18.21 -7.54
C GLU A 48 7.65 -17.29 -8.72
N ASP A 49 6.36 -17.05 -8.98
CA ASP A 49 5.92 -16.12 -10.02
C ASP A 49 6.47 -14.71 -9.75
N PHE A 50 6.33 -14.21 -8.53
CA PHE A 50 6.84 -12.90 -8.17
C PHE A 50 8.38 -12.82 -8.15
N TYR A 51 9.06 -13.90 -7.76
CA TYR A 51 10.52 -13.98 -7.84
C TYR A 51 11.03 -13.83 -9.28
N ALA A 52 10.34 -14.46 -10.24
CA ALA A 52 10.67 -14.39 -11.66
C ALA A 52 10.43 -12.99 -12.26
N GLU A 53 9.52 -12.18 -11.70
CA GLU A 53 9.22 -10.82 -12.16
C GLU A 53 10.34 -9.80 -11.85
N LEU A 54 11.26 -10.10 -10.92
CA LEU A 54 12.29 -9.17 -10.43
C LEU A 54 13.73 -9.63 -10.68
N PRO A 55 14.12 -9.96 -11.94
CA PRO A 55 15.45 -10.51 -12.25
C PRO A 55 16.60 -9.57 -11.86
N GLN A 56 16.38 -8.25 -11.84
CA GLN A 56 17.40 -7.27 -11.47
C GLN A 56 17.79 -7.35 -9.99
N LEU A 57 16.90 -7.84 -9.12
CA LEU A 57 17.19 -8.10 -7.71
C LEU A 57 17.72 -9.52 -7.51
N THR A 58 17.02 -10.50 -8.07
CA THR A 58 17.28 -11.93 -7.79
C THR A 58 18.64 -12.39 -8.32
N SER A 59 19.07 -11.88 -9.49
CA SER A 59 20.39 -12.18 -10.05
C SER A 59 21.58 -11.70 -9.21
N ARG A 60 21.36 -10.77 -8.26
CA ARG A 60 22.41 -10.21 -7.40
C ARG A 60 22.42 -10.81 -5.99
N MET A 61 21.48 -11.72 -5.70
CA MET A 61 21.38 -12.33 -4.39
C MET A 61 22.33 -13.53 -4.26
N PRO A 62 22.90 -13.77 -3.07
CA PRO A 62 23.55 -15.05 -2.77
C PRO A 62 22.56 -16.22 -2.92
N ALA A 63 23.06 -17.41 -3.25
CA ALA A 63 22.24 -18.62 -3.26
C ALA A 63 21.62 -18.92 -1.88
N GLY A 64 20.44 -19.52 -1.87
CA GLY A 64 19.73 -19.94 -0.66
C GLY A 64 18.22 -19.71 -0.76
N MET A 65 17.44 -20.58 -0.13
CA MET A 65 15.98 -20.49 -0.11
C MET A 65 15.47 -19.36 0.80
N ILE A 66 14.24 -18.93 0.53
CA ILE A 66 13.46 -18.04 1.39
C ILE A 66 12.40 -18.89 2.10
N ASP A 67 12.45 -18.87 3.43
CA ASP A 67 11.53 -19.62 4.28
C ASP A 67 10.29 -18.77 4.58
N ILE A 68 9.11 -19.30 4.30
CA ILE A 68 7.81 -18.69 4.59
C ILE A 68 7.11 -19.52 5.65
N TRP A 69 6.72 -18.92 6.76
CA TRP A 69 6.02 -19.56 7.88
C TRP A 69 4.58 -19.09 7.95
N ILE A 70 3.63 -20.01 7.96
CA ILE A 70 2.20 -19.69 8.07
C ILE A 70 1.72 -19.95 9.49
N CYS A 71 1.50 -18.88 10.26
CA CYS A 71 0.92 -18.99 11.60
C CYS A 71 -0.60 -19.04 11.51
N ASP A 72 -1.23 -19.98 12.21
CA ASP A 72 -2.68 -20.17 12.17
C ASP A 72 -3.40 -19.00 12.86
N THR A 73 -2.86 -18.49 13.97
CA THR A 73 -3.49 -17.43 14.76
C THR A 73 -2.62 -16.19 14.90
N GLN A 74 -3.24 -15.02 15.10
CA GLN A 74 -2.56 -13.76 15.45
C GLN A 74 -1.62 -13.93 16.66
N LYS A 75 -2.05 -14.71 17.67
CA LYS A 75 -1.25 -14.97 18.88
C LYS A 75 0.01 -15.77 18.57
N GLU A 76 -0.12 -16.80 17.73
CA GLU A 76 1.03 -17.57 17.25
C GLU A 76 1.95 -16.69 16.42
N PHE A 77 1.41 -15.88 15.51
CA PHE A 77 2.17 -14.93 14.70
C PHE A 77 3.01 -13.96 15.56
N GLN A 78 2.38 -13.30 16.54
CA GLN A 78 3.07 -12.41 17.46
C GLN A 78 4.14 -13.14 18.28
N ALA A 79 3.84 -14.35 18.74
CA ALA A 79 4.80 -15.17 19.47
C ALA A 79 5.97 -15.61 18.58
N PHE A 80 5.76 -15.87 17.29
CA PHE A 80 6.78 -16.38 16.39
C PHE A 80 7.75 -15.29 15.90
N VAL A 81 7.21 -14.09 15.62
CA VAL A 81 7.97 -12.95 15.10
C VAL A 81 9.05 -12.46 16.08
N HIS A 82 8.79 -12.46 17.40
CA HIS A 82 9.73 -11.99 18.44
C HIS A 82 10.33 -10.59 18.17
N ALA A 83 9.56 -9.68 17.57
CA ALA A 83 9.97 -8.33 17.24
C ALA A 83 8.83 -7.34 17.53
N PRO A 84 9.12 -6.04 17.77
CA PRO A 84 8.08 -5.03 17.92
C PRO A 84 7.40 -4.81 16.56
N ILE A 85 6.36 -5.58 16.31
CA ILE A 85 5.46 -5.39 15.17
C ILE A 85 4.23 -4.61 15.59
N GLN A 86 3.62 -3.94 14.62
CA GLN A 86 2.31 -3.32 14.85
C GLN A 86 1.26 -4.40 15.10
N ASP A 87 0.28 -4.11 15.96
CA ASP A 87 -0.74 -5.09 16.34
C ASP A 87 -1.57 -5.59 15.16
N TRP A 88 -1.68 -4.78 14.10
CA TRP A 88 -2.40 -5.07 12.85
C TRP A 88 -1.53 -5.69 11.76
N ALA A 89 -0.27 -6.01 12.03
CA ALA A 89 0.61 -6.64 11.04
C ALA A 89 0.10 -8.05 10.71
N VAL A 90 -0.11 -8.31 9.41
CA VAL A 90 -0.56 -9.61 8.87
C VAL A 90 0.58 -10.42 8.25
N GLY A 91 1.74 -9.79 8.09
CA GLY A 91 2.99 -10.36 7.58
C GLY A 91 4.18 -9.68 8.25
N CYS A 92 5.32 -10.37 8.25
CA CYS A 92 6.59 -9.82 8.70
C CYS A 92 7.76 -10.52 8.02
N ALA A 93 8.56 -9.74 7.30
CA ALA A 93 9.82 -10.17 6.70
C ALA A 93 11.03 -9.90 7.61
N PHE A 94 11.96 -10.85 7.58
CA PHE A 94 13.30 -10.76 8.15
C PHE A 94 14.31 -10.91 7.01
N PRO A 95 14.64 -9.81 6.31
CA PRO A 95 15.34 -9.90 5.04
C PRO A 95 16.67 -10.62 5.13
N LEU A 96 17.50 -10.31 6.15
CA LEU A 96 18.84 -10.87 6.29
C LEU A 96 18.86 -12.38 6.59
N SER A 97 17.83 -12.90 7.25
CA SER A 97 17.68 -14.34 7.53
C SER A 97 16.82 -15.07 6.49
N ARG A 98 16.36 -14.37 5.42
CA ARG A 98 15.48 -14.93 4.39
C ARG A 98 14.21 -15.57 4.95
N ARG A 99 13.67 -15.00 6.01
CA ARG A 99 12.50 -15.54 6.69
C ARG A 99 11.32 -14.59 6.51
N ILE A 100 10.17 -15.13 6.17
CA ILE A 100 8.88 -14.44 6.12
C ILE A 100 7.96 -15.19 7.05
N VAL A 101 7.16 -14.46 7.82
CA VAL A 101 6.10 -15.01 8.66
C VAL A 101 4.82 -14.33 8.21
N ILE A 102 3.77 -15.10 7.94
CA ILE A 102 2.45 -14.57 7.59
C ILE A 102 1.38 -15.18 8.49
N GLN A 103 0.30 -14.44 8.69
CA GLN A 103 -0.90 -14.98 9.28
C GLN A 103 -1.69 -15.82 8.28
N ASN A 104 -2.46 -16.77 8.81
CA ASN A 104 -3.33 -17.59 8.00
C ASN A 104 -4.37 -16.71 7.28
N PRO A 105 -4.32 -16.65 5.93
CA PRO A 105 -5.17 -15.77 5.14
C PRO A 105 -6.66 -16.11 5.22
N LYS A 106 -7.04 -17.29 5.76
CA LYS A 106 -8.44 -17.68 5.99
C LYS A 106 -9.20 -16.71 6.91
N TYR A 107 -8.51 -15.95 7.74
CA TYR A 107 -9.11 -14.98 8.65
C TYR A 107 -9.25 -13.57 8.05
N ILE A 108 -8.89 -13.37 6.78
CA ILE A 108 -8.92 -12.07 6.12
C ILE A 108 -10.13 -12.00 5.16
N ALA A 109 -10.98 -10.99 5.30
CA ALA A 109 -12.30 -10.90 4.65
C ALA A 109 -12.28 -10.95 3.10
N LEU A 110 -11.13 -10.67 2.46
CA LEU A 110 -10.87 -10.82 1.01
C LEU A 110 -9.63 -11.70 0.77
N ALA A 111 -9.57 -12.83 1.49
CA ALA A 111 -8.43 -13.73 1.69
C ALA A 111 -7.42 -13.87 0.54
N LYS A 112 -7.86 -14.16 -0.69
CA LYS A 112 -6.93 -14.49 -1.80
C LYS A 112 -6.22 -13.26 -2.38
N LEU A 113 -6.94 -12.17 -2.64
CA LEU A 113 -6.34 -10.94 -3.17
C LEU A 113 -5.42 -10.29 -2.14
N GLN A 114 -5.84 -10.32 -0.87
CA GLN A 114 -5.03 -9.81 0.23
C GLN A 114 -3.79 -10.69 0.47
N LEU A 115 -3.90 -12.02 0.36
CA LEU A 115 -2.75 -12.91 0.46
C LEU A 115 -1.69 -12.61 -0.61
N VAL A 116 -2.10 -12.47 -1.87
CA VAL A 116 -1.16 -12.15 -2.97
C VAL A 116 -0.44 -10.82 -2.69
N GLN A 117 -1.17 -9.78 -2.29
CA GLN A 117 -0.58 -8.48 -1.97
C GLN A 117 0.39 -8.57 -0.79
N VAL A 118 0.01 -9.21 0.32
CA VAL A 118 0.87 -9.39 1.50
C VAL A 118 2.11 -10.20 1.15
N LEU A 119 1.97 -11.33 0.47
CA LEU A 119 3.12 -12.16 0.07
C LEU A 119 4.10 -11.39 -0.82
N ARG A 120 3.61 -10.71 -1.85
CA ARG A 120 4.46 -9.91 -2.74
C ARG A 120 5.18 -8.81 -1.96
N HIS A 121 4.50 -8.15 -1.02
CA HIS A 121 5.09 -7.13 -0.15
C HIS A 121 6.22 -7.71 0.72
N GLU A 122 5.95 -8.79 1.45
CA GLU A 122 6.96 -9.42 2.32
C GLU A 122 8.14 -10.01 1.54
N ILE A 123 7.88 -10.61 0.37
CA ILE A 123 8.93 -11.10 -0.53
C ILE A 123 9.77 -9.94 -1.04
N ALA A 124 9.15 -8.80 -1.41
CA ALA A 124 9.88 -7.62 -1.86
C ALA A 124 10.86 -7.11 -0.80
N HIS A 125 10.48 -7.12 0.48
CA HIS A 125 11.42 -6.82 1.57
C HIS A 125 12.61 -7.78 1.60
N VAL A 126 12.38 -9.09 1.50
CA VAL A 126 13.46 -10.09 1.51
C VAL A 126 14.38 -9.92 0.31
N LEU A 127 13.82 -9.78 -0.90
CA LEU A 127 14.60 -9.62 -2.13
C LEU A 127 15.45 -8.34 -2.07
N PHE A 128 14.82 -7.21 -1.71
CA PHE A 128 15.51 -5.93 -1.59
C PHE A 128 16.58 -5.96 -0.49
N GLY A 129 16.28 -6.48 0.69
CA GLY A 129 17.23 -6.53 1.80
C GLY A 129 18.38 -7.52 1.58
N GLN A 130 18.16 -8.64 0.89
CA GLN A 130 19.25 -9.55 0.47
C GLN A 130 20.11 -8.92 -0.62
N CYS A 131 19.50 -8.25 -1.60
CA CYS A 131 20.22 -7.52 -2.65
C CYS A 131 21.08 -6.40 -2.05
N THR A 132 20.58 -5.67 -1.06
CA THR A 132 21.25 -4.52 -0.44
C THR A 132 21.91 -4.82 0.90
N ARG A 133 22.15 -6.10 1.22
CA ARG A 133 22.64 -6.57 2.55
C ARG A 133 23.85 -5.84 3.12
N LYS A 134 24.69 -5.23 2.27
CA LYS A 134 25.87 -4.46 2.69
C LYS A 134 25.53 -3.08 3.25
N ALA A 135 24.43 -2.47 2.79
CA ALA A 135 23.98 -1.13 3.18
C ALA A 135 22.66 -1.14 3.95
N VAL A 136 21.98 -2.29 4.09
CA VAL A 136 20.60 -2.42 4.58
C VAL A 136 20.29 -1.67 5.89
N LYS A 137 21.28 -1.54 6.80
CA LYS A 137 21.11 -0.89 8.10
C LYS A 137 21.00 0.64 8.02
N GLU A 138 21.44 1.23 6.91
CA GLU A 138 21.51 2.67 6.71
C GLU A 138 20.38 3.18 5.80
N ILE A 139 19.54 2.28 5.27
CA ILE A 139 18.45 2.63 4.37
C ILE A 139 17.26 3.16 5.20
N PRO A 140 16.72 4.35 4.89
CA PRO A 140 15.55 4.91 5.56
C PRO A 140 14.33 3.99 5.46
N LEU A 141 13.57 3.88 6.56
CA LEU A 141 12.38 3.03 6.61
C LEU A 141 11.34 3.41 5.55
N TRP A 142 11.07 4.71 5.34
CA TRP A 142 10.16 5.14 4.27
C TRP A 142 10.55 4.60 2.89
N PHE A 143 11.85 4.46 2.60
CA PHE A 143 12.31 3.94 1.32
C PHE A 143 12.17 2.41 1.27
N ILE A 144 12.45 1.72 2.37
CA ILE A 144 12.24 0.26 2.48
C ILE A 144 10.78 -0.09 2.22
N GLU A 145 9.85 0.61 2.87
CA GLU A 145 8.41 0.40 2.71
C GLU A 145 7.92 0.82 1.32
N GLY A 146 8.35 1.99 0.85
CA GLY A 146 7.96 2.49 -0.47
C GLY A 146 8.44 1.56 -1.60
N ILE A 147 9.65 0.99 -1.49
CA ILE A 147 10.18 0.00 -2.44
C ILE A 147 9.38 -1.30 -2.40
N ALA A 148 9.05 -1.81 -1.21
CA ALA A 148 8.27 -3.04 -1.08
C ALA A 148 6.89 -2.87 -1.73
N ILE A 149 6.21 -1.76 -1.43
CA ILE A 149 4.93 -1.39 -2.03
C ILE A 149 5.04 -1.23 -3.56
N TYR A 150 6.10 -0.56 -4.02
CA TYR A 150 6.32 -0.31 -5.44
C TYR A 150 6.54 -1.61 -6.23
N PHE A 151 7.41 -2.50 -5.76
CA PHE A 151 7.67 -3.77 -6.43
C PHE A 151 6.53 -4.77 -6.31
N ALA A 152 5.82 -4.78 -5.16
CA ALA A 152 4.65 -5.64 -4.99
C ALA A 152 3.47 -5.22 -5.88
N GLU A 153 3.53 -4.04 -6.52
CA GLU A 153 2.43 -3.39 -7.23
C GLU A 153 1.19 -3.27 -6.34
N GLU A 154 1.42 -2.98 -5.05
CA GLU A 154 0.36 -3.02 -4.06
C GLU A 154 -0.60 -1.84 -4.24
N TRP A 155 -1.88 -2.16 -4.42
CA TRP A 155 -2.94 -1.18 -4.58
C TRP A 155 -3.94 -1.26 -3.43
N VAL A 156 -3.89 -0.23 -2.58
CA VAL A 156 -4.80 -0.05 -1.45
C VAL A 156 -5.52 1.30 -1.61
N PRO A 157 -6.81 1.31 -2.01
CA PRO A 157 -7.54 2.56 -2.26
C PRO A 157 -7.55 3.54 -1.09
N SER A 158 -7.56 3.03 0.14
CA SER A 158 -7.56 3.88 1.34
C SER A 158 -6.28 4.72 1.47
N ARG A 159 -5.12 4.25 1.00
CA ARG A 159 -3.85 5.03 1.04
C ARG A 159 -3.96 6.33 0.27
N HIS A 160 -4.60 6.29 -0.92
CA HIS A 160 -4.83 7.49 -1.72
C HIS A 160 -5.75 8.49 -1.00
N GLY A 161 -6.83 8.00 -0.38
CA GLY A 161 -7.73 8.82 0.43
C GLY A 161 -7.05 9.44 1.66
N THR A 162 -6.22 8.66 2.37
CA THR A 162 -5.42 9.12 3.50
C THR A 162 -4.45 10.21 3.08
N LEU A 163 -3.69 9.99 2.00
CA LEU A 163 -2.74 10.98 1.50
C LEU A 163 -3.46 12.28 1.11
N LEU A 164 -4.56 12.19 0.35
CA LEU A 164 -5.38 13.33 -0.02
C LEU A 164 -5.85 14.14 1.20
N LYS A 165 -6.39 13.47 2.21
CA LYS A 165 -6.82 14.10 3.46
C LYS A 165 -5.68 14.93 4.08
N HIS A 166 -4.49 14.35 4.17
CA HIS A 166 -3.33 14.98 4.80
C HIS A 166 -2.69 16.09 3.96
N ILE A 167 -2.77 16.00 2.62
CA ILE A 167 -2.43 17.11 1.73
C ILE A 167 -3.33 18.32 2.04
N PHE A 168 -4.65 18.12 2.20
CA PHE A 168 -5.60 19.21 2.47
C PHE A 168 -5.45 19.82 3.86
N SER A 169 -5.19 19.01 4.89
CA SER A 169 -4.94 19.51 6.24
C SER A 169 -3.51 20.01 6.46
N LYS A 170 -2.65 20.00 5.42
CA LYS A 170 -1.23 20.39 5.48
C LYS A 170 -0.47 19.65 6.59
N SER A 171 -0.76 18.36 6.73
CA SER A 171 -0.21 17.49 7.78
C SER A 171 0.54 16.31 7.17
N ILE A 172 1.30 16.58 6.11
CA ILE A 172 2.26 15.67 5.49
C ILE A 172 3.54 15.66 6.33
N LEU A 173 4.05 14.48 6.64
CA LEU A 173 5.26 14.29 7.44
C LEU A 173 6.49 14.44 6.54
N PRO A 174 7.54 15.15 6.99
CA PRO A 174 8.83 15.11 6.31
C PRO A 174 9.40 13.68 6.28
N LEU A 175 9.99 13.27 5.16
CA LEU A 175 10.59 11.91 5.03
C LEU A 175 11.68 11.64 6.08
N GLN A 176 12.32 12.69 6.59
CA GLN A 176 13.29 12.59 7.69
C GLN A 176 12.67 12.00 8.97
N GLU A 177 11.40 12.32 9.27
CA GLU A 177 10.68 11.79 10.43
C GLU A 177 10.37 10.30 10.26
N LEU A 178 10.22 9.85 9.02
CA LEU A 178 9.94 8.46 8.64
C LEU A 178 11.20 7.61 8.41
N THR A 179 12.38 8.15 8.70
CA THR A 179 13.66 7.46 8.43
C THR A 179 13.93 6.33 9.42
N ARG A 180 13.62 6.52 10.71
CA ARG A 180 13.94 5.57 11.79
C ARG A 180 12.76 4.73 12.25
N GLY A 181 11.54 5.19 11.98
CA GLY A 181 10.34 4.55 12.49
C GLY A 181 9.09 5.29 12.04
N PHE A 182 7.98 4.58 12.00
CA PHE A 182 6.67 5.16 11.72
C PHE A 182 5.95 5.56 13.00
N PRO A 183 4.94 6.45 12.92
CA PRO A 183 4.10 6.77 14.07
C PRO A 183 3.45 5.52 14.68
N ARG A 184 3.26 5.52 16.00
CA ARG A 184 2.68 4.39 16.75
C ARG A 184 1.17 4.22 16.54
N SER A 185 0.48 5.29 16.19
CA SER A 185 -0.97 5.22 15.93
C SER A 185 -1.20 4.61 14.55
N GLN A 186 -2.24 3.78 14.42
CA GLN A 186 -2.66 3.22 13.12
C GLN A 186 -2.76 4.30 12.04
N ALA A 187 -3.49 5.38 12.32
CA ALA A 187 -3.69 6.46 11.36
C ALA A 187 -2.39 7.14 10.93
N GLY A 188 -1.41 7.26 11.84
CA GLY A 188 -0.11 7.83 11.51
C GLY A 188 0.78 6.86 10.72
N ALA A 189 0.73 5.56 11.02
CA ALA A 189 1.40 4.54 10.23
C ALA A 189 0.80 4.44 8.81
N ASP A 190 -0.53 4.47 8.68
CA ASP A 190 -1.23 4.47 7.39
C ASP A 190 -0.81 5.66 6.52
N LEU A 191 -0.64 6.83 7.13
CA LEU A 191 -0.08 8.00 6.45
C LEU A 191 1.36 7.76 6.01
N ALA A 192 2.21 7.27 6.90
CA ALA A 192 3.62 7.01 6.60
C ALA A 192 3.78 6.00 5.44
N TYR A 193 2.96 4.94 5.38
CA TYR A 193 2.92 4.03 4.24
C TYR A 193 2.47 4.73 2.95
N ALA A 194 1.45 5.58 3.02
CA ALA A 194 0.97 6.32 1.86
C ALA A 194 2.01 7.33 1.33
N GLU A 195 2.72 8.01 2.22
CA GLU A 195 3.82 8.94 1.90
C GLU A 195 5.02 8.19 1.31
N SER A 196 5.40 7.05 1.89
CA SER A 196 6.46 6.18 1.41
C SER A 196 6.18 5.67 -0.01
N GLN A 197 4.95 5.17 -0.24
CA GLN A 197 4.50 4.73 -1.56
C GLN A 197 4.58 5.86 -2.58
N ASP A 198 4.04 7.04 -2.24
CA ASP A 198 4.00 8.15 -3.18
C ASP A 198 5.39 8.73 -3.45
N ALA A 199 6.26 8.83 -2.44
CA ALA A 199 7.62 9.32 -2.60
C ALA A 199 8.45 8.43 -3.55
N VAL A 200 8.41 7.11 -3.37
CA VAL A 200 9.11 6.17 -4.28
C VAL A 200 8.50 6.19 -5.68
N ARG A 201 7.17 6.23 -5.79
CA ARG A 201 6.50 6.39 -7.09
C ARG A 201 6.93 7.68 -7.78
N TRP A 202 6.95 8.79 -7.07
CA TRP A 202 7.34 10.09 -7.61
C TRP A 202 8.82 10.12 -8.02
N LEU A 203 9.70 9.47 -7.26
CA LEU A 203 11.10 9.26 -7.67
C LEU A 203 11.19 8.57 -9.04
N VAL A 204 10.42 7.49 -9.24
CA VAL A 204 10.39 6.77 -10.52
C VAL A 204 9.76 7.63 -11.63
N GLU A 205 8.71 8.40 -11.33
CA GLU A 205 8.08 9.30 -12.30
C GLU A 205 9.05 10.37 -12.81
N VAL A 206 9.88 10.96 -11.93
CA VAL A 206 10.75 12.10 -12.27
C VAL A 206 12.16 11.71 -12.69
N LYS A 207 12.68 10.56 -12.25
CA LYS A 207 14.04 10.08 -12.59
C LYS A 207 14.06 8.82 -13.45
N GLY A 208 12.93 8.16 -13.61
CA GLY A 208 12.81 6.90 -14.32
C GLY A 208 13.14 5.69 -13.45
N ARG A 209 12.66 4.53 -13.90
CA ARG A 209 12.90 3.23 -13.24
C ARG A 209 14.38 2.85 -13.22
N ASP A 210 15.15 3.27 -14.23
CA ASP A 210 16.58 3.01 -14.31
C ASP A 210 17.36 3.67 -13.16
N ALA A 211 16.96 4.88 -12.76
CA ALA A 211 17.55 5.56 -11.60
C ALA A 211 17.27 4.78 -10.30
N LEU A 212 16.09 4.19 -10.16
CA LEU A 212 15.78 3.36 -9.00
C LEU A 212 16.71 2.14 -8.92
N PHE A 213 16.91 1.44 -10.04
CA PHE A 213 17.81 0.29 -10.08
C PHE A 213 19.30 0.66 -10.00
N ALA A 214 19.70 1.83 -10.49
CA ALA A 214 21.04 2.37 -10.27
C ALA A 214 21.29 2.65 -8.78
N LEU A 215 20.32 3.26 -8.08
CA LEU A 215 20.39 3.44 -6.63
C LEU A 215 20.52 2.10 -5.90
N ILE A 216 19.72 1.10 -6.29
CA ILE A 216 19.82 -0.26 -5.73
C ILE A 216 21.19 -0.88 -6.00
N ALA A 217 21.81 -0.62 -7.15
CA ALA A 217 23.15 -1.10 -7.48
C ALA A 217 24.22 -0.49 -6.57
N GLU A 218 24.14 0.80 -6.30
CA GLU A 218 25.02 1.49 -5.35
C GLU A 218 24.89 0.91 -3.93
N LEU A 219 23.65 0.66 -3.47
CA LEU A 219 23.40 0.02 -2.18
C LEU A 219 23.89 -1.43 -2.13
N HIS A 220 23.78 -2.17 -3.22
CA HIS A 220 24.35 -3.52 -3.36
C HIS A 220 25.89 -3.51 -3.29
N ALA A 221 26.52 -2.46 -3.84
CA ALA A 221 27.97 -2.26 -3.71
C ALA A 221 28.39 -1.97 -2.25
N GLY A 222 27.46 -1.47 -1.43
CA GLY A 222 27.68 -1.13 -0.02
C GLY A 222 27.85 0.37 0.23
N ASN A 223 27.52 1.20 -0.75
CA ASN A 223 27.58 2.64 -0.57
C ASN A 223 26.47 3.13 0.37
N ASN A 224 26.78 4.14 1.17
CA ASN A 224 25.84 4.77 2.08
C ASN A 224 24.65 5.37 1.30
N PHE A 225 23.44 5.25 1.88
CA PHE A 225 22.21 5.63 1.21
C PHE A 225 22.20 7.09 0.75
N ASP A 226 22.56 8.05 1.60
CA ASP A 226 22.53 9.48 1.27
C ASP A 226 23.49 9.81 0.12
N THR A 227 24.67 9.17 0.14
CA THR A 227 25.70 9.35 -0.90
C THR A 227 25.24 8.76 -2.23
N ALA A 228 24.74 7.52 -2.20
CA ALA A 228 24.21 6.84 -3.37
C ALA A 228 22.99 7.57 -3.97
N PHE A 229 22.08 8.01 -3.10
CA PHE A 229 20.90 8.77 -3.50
C PHE A 229 21.31 10.07 -4.19
N LYS A 230 22.20 10.85 -3.60
CA LYS A 230 22.69 12.09 -4.20
C LYS A 230 23.39 11.86 -5.54
N ALA A 231 24.22 10.82 -5.64
CA ALA A 231 24.94 10.49 -6.86
C ALA A 231 24.01 10.11 -8.02
N VAL A 232 22.97 9.30 -7.75
CA VAL A 232 22.06 8.78 -8.78
C VAL A 232 20.91 9.74 -9.08
N VAL A 233 20.29 10.31 -8.04
CA VAL A 233 19.12 11.20 -8.16
C VAL A 233 19.54 12.63 -8.52
N GLY A 234 20.77 13.02 -8.18
CA GLY A 234 21.30 14.37 -8.35
C GLY A 234 20.81 15.37 -7.30
N TRP A 235 20.00 14.93 -6.35
CA TRP A 235 19.49 15.71 -5.22
C TRP A 235 19.84 15.01 -3.91
N ASP A 236 20.16 15.78 -2.87
CA ASP A 236 20.16 15.21 -1.52
C ASP A 236 18.72 14.94 -1.04
N LEU A 237 18.59 14.19 0.05
CA LEU A 237 17.29 13.78 0.58
C LEU A 237 16.44 14.96 1.04
N ALA A 238 17.05 16.00 1.61
CA ALA A 238 16.34 17.20 2.03
C ALA A 238 15.72 17.93 0.83
N THR A 239 16.48 18.08 -0.26
CA THR A 239 15.99 18.66 -1.51
C THR A 239 14.91 17.79 -2.15
N PHE A 240 15.08 16.47 -2.13
CA PHE A 240 14.08 15.53 -2.64
C PHE A 240 12.76 15.63 -1.86
N ASP A 241 12.81 15.63 -0.52
CA ASP A 241 11.63 15.76 0.35
C ASP A 241 10.86 17.06 0.08
N VAL A 242 11.55 18.19 -0.03
CA VAL A 242 10.91 19.48 -0.36
C VAL A 242 10.23 19.42 -1.73
N ARG A 243 10.94 19.00 -2.77
CA ARG A 243 10.38 18.93 -4.13
C ARG A 243 9.23 17.93 -4.25
N TRP A 244 9.33 16.80 -3.57
CA TRP A 244 8.27 15.81 -3.51
C TRP A 244 7.01 16.39 -2.86
N ARG A 245 7.14 17.05 -1.70
CA ARG A 245 6.00 17.68 -1.01
C ARG A 245 5.37 18.82 -1.82
N GLU A 246 6.17 19.62 -2.53
CA GLU A 246 5.66 20.61 -3.49
C GLU A 246 4.86 19.95 -4.62
N SER A 247 5.37 18.83 -5.16
CA SER A 247 4.68 18.08 -6.22
C SER A 247 3.31 17.52 -5.78
N LEU A 248 3.14 17.20 -4.49
CA LEU A 248 1.85 16.72 -3.97
C LEU A 248 0.77 17.78 -4.16
N ALA A 249 1.06 19.04 -3.86
CA ALA A 249 0.11 20.11 -4.09
C ALA A 249 -0.26 20.19 -5.58
N GLU A 250 0.72 20.17 -6.48
CA GLU A 250 0.48 20.29 -7.92
C GLU A 250 -0.29 19.11 -8.52
N ARG A 251 0.11 17.87 -8.20
CA ARG A 251 -0.51 16.65 -8.74
C ARG A 251 -1.94 16.46 -8.24
N TYR A 252 -2.23 16.90 -7.01
CA TYR A 252 -3.53 16.68 -6.37
C TYR A 252 -4.42 17.93 -6.33
N ARG A 253 -3.99 19.04 -6.93
CA ARG A 253 -4.79 20.28 -7.08
C ARG A 253 -6.14 20.04 -7.76
N TRP A 254 -6.21 19.19 -8.79
CA TRP A 254 -7.49 18.92 -9.47
C TRP A 254 -8.42 18.06 -8.61
N ALA A 255 -7.89 17.11 -7.84
CA ALA A 255 -8.68 16.34 -6.89
C ALA A 255 -9.37 17.24 -5.86
N SER A 256 -8.74 18.36 -5.47
CA SER A 256 -9.32 19.38 -4.59
C SER A 256 -10.55 20.09 -5.16
N LEU A 257 -10.60 20.24 -6.48
CA LEU A 257 -11.70 20.90 -7.18
C LEU A 257 -12.93 20.00 -7.24
N PHE A 258 -12.73 18.67 -7.28
CA PHE A 258 -13.83 17.69 -7.30
C PHE A 258 -14.23 17.17 -5.92
N SER A 259 -13.35 17.24 -4.92
CA SER A 259 -13.67 16.82 -3.55
C SER A 259 -14.57 17.81 -2.81
N ASN A 260 -14.71 19.04 -3.32
CA ASN A 260 -15.49 20.08 -2.69
C ASN A 260 -16.91 20.14 -3.28
N SER A 261 -17.90 19.77 -2.46
CA SER A 261 -19.33 19.71 -2.79
C SER A 261 -19.85 20.99 -3.47
N TYR A 262 -19.27 22.15 -3.14
CA TYR A 262 -19.64 23.44 -3.74
C TYR A 262 -19.34 23.53 -5.24
N PHE A 263 -18.30 22.87 -5.77
CA PHE A 263 -18.03 22.87 -7.21
C PHE A 263 -18.97 21.93 -7.96
N LEU A 264 -19.33 20.80 -7.35
CA LEU A 264 -20.34 19.89 -7.92
C LEU A 264 -21.72 20.56 -7.95
N TRP A 265 -22.20 21.09 -6.82
CA TRP A 265 -23.49 21.78 -6.75
C TRP A 265 -23.49 23.12 -7.47
N GLY A 266 -22.38 23.86 -7.47
CA GLY A 266 -22.21 25.09 -8.23
C GLY A 266 -22.20 24.84 -9.74
N GLY A 267 -21.54 23.78 -10.19
CA GLY A 267 -21.58 23.34 -11.59
C GLY A 267 -22.97 22.89 -12.03
N LEU A 268 -23.66 22.08 -11.20
CA LEU A 268 -25.03 21.65 -11.46
C LEU A 268 -26.00 22.84 -11.48
N GLY A 269 -25.85 23.78 -10.55
CA GLY A 269 -26.62 25.02 -10.48
C GLY A 269 -26.34 25.93 -11.69
N GLY A 270 -25.09 26.04 -12.12
CA GLY A 270 -24.70 26.78 -13.32
C GLY A 270 -25.30 26.19 -14.60
N LEU A 271 -25.28 24.86 -14.74
CA LEU A 271 -25.93 24.16 -15.86
C LEU A 271 -27.45 24.31 -15.84
N ALA A 272 -28.07 24.25 -14.66
CA ALA A 272 -29.51 24.49 -14.50
C ALA A 272 -29.88 25.94 -14.87
N LEU A 273 -29.07 26.92 -14.44
CA LEU A 273 -29.25 28.33 -14.78
C LEU A 273 -29.07 28.58 -16.28
N LEU A 274 -28.04 28.02 -16.91
CA LEU A 274 -27.83 28.07 -18.35
C LEU A 274 -29.01 27.44 -19.11
N GLY A 275 -29.45 26.24 -18.69
CA GLY A 275 -30.62 25.58 -19.25
C GLY A 275 -31.89 26.42 -19.11
N TYR A 276 -32.09 27.07 -17.96
CA TYR A 276 -33.19 28.02 -17.73
C TYR A 276 -33.10 29.23 -18.64
N LEU A 277 -31.93 29.87 -18.78
CA LEU A 277 -31.72 31.04 -19.63
C LEU A 277 -31.94 30.70 -21.12
N VAL A 278 -31.44 29.55 -21.57
CA VAL A 278 -31.68 29.05 -22.93
C VAL A 278 -33.17 28.79 -23.16
N ARG A 279 -33.84 28.11 -22.22
CA ARG A 279 -35.29 27.86 -22.29
C ARG A 279 -36.09 29.16 -22.30
N ARG A 280 -35.72 30.12 -21.47
CA ARG A 280 -36.33 31.46 -21.39
C ARG A 280 -36.19 32.20 -22.72
N ASN A 281 -34.99 32.22 -23.30
CA ASN A 281 -34.75 32.86 -24.59
C ASN A 281 -35.53 32.17 -25.73
N ARG A 282 -35.61 30.84 -25.73
CA ARG A 282 -36.42 30.09 -26.71
C ARG A 282 -37.91 30.40 -26.57
N ARG A 283 -38.43 30.44 -25.34
CA ARG A 283 -39.83 30.80 -25.05
C ARG A 283 -40.15 32.22 -25.49
N GLN A 284 -39.28 33.19 -25.21
CA GLN A 284 -39.49 34.58 -25.62
C GLN A 284 -39.53 34.71 -27.15
N ARG A 285 -38.64 34.02 -27.87
CA ARG A 285 -38.66 33.99 -29.34
C ARG A 285 -39.95 33.37 -29.90
N HIS A 286 -40.50 32.35 -29.24
CA HIS A 286 -41.76 31.74 -29.65
C HIS A 286 -42.96 32.67 -29.43
N LEU A 287 -43.04 33.32 -28.26
CA LEU A 287 -44.10 34.29 -27.96
C LEU A 287 -44.07 35.49 -28.92
N ASN A 288 -42.88 36.01 -29.24
CA ASN A 288 -42.74 37.10 -30.19
C ASN A 288 -43.19 36.70 -31.61
N LYS A 289 -43.00 35.43 -32.02
CA LYS A 289 -43.53 34.93 -33.30
C LYS A 289 -45.06 34.84 -33.31
N LEU A 290 -45.66 34.35 -32.21
CA LEU A 290 -47.12 34.29 -32.09
C LEU A 290 -47.75 35.69 -32.10
N ALA A 291 -47.16 36.66 -31.39
CA ALA A 291 -47.63 38.05 -31.39
C ALA A 291 -47.56 38.67 -32.80
N GLN A 292 -46.49 38.41 -33.56
CA GLN A 292 -46.41 38.85 -34.96
C GLN A 292 -47.49 38.19 -35.84
N GLN A 293 -47.81 36.92 -35.59
CA GLN A 293 -48.87 36.23 -36.33
C GLN A 293 -50.25 36.79 -35.99
N GLU A 294 -50.54 37.06 -34.71
CA GLU A 294 -51.78 37.70 -34.26
C GLU A 294 -51.95 39.10 -34.88
N ASP A 295 -50.91 39.95 -34.88
CA ASP A 295 -50.94 41.27 -35.52
C ASP A 295 -51.19 41.19 -37.05
N THR A 296 -50.63 40.18 -37.73
CA THR A 296 -50.88 39.95 -39.16
C THR A 296 -52.28 39.39 -39.46
N VAL A 297 -52.87 38.65 -38.54
CA VAL A 297 -54.23 38.10 -38.67
C VAL A 297 -55.27 39.18 -38.35
N ASP A 298 -55.04 40.00 -37.32
CA ASP A 298 -55.92 41.12 -36.98
C ASP A 298 -55.97 42.19 -38.07
N THR A 299 -54.88 42.39 -38.82
CA THR A 299 -54.88 43.27 -40.00
C THR A 299 -55.69 42.70 -41.16
N PHE A 300 -55.74 41.38 -41.33
CA PHE A 300 -56.58 40.70 -42.33
C PHE A 300 -58.09 40.82 -42.03
N PHE A 301 -58.49 40.85 -40.76
CA PHE A 301 -59.89 41.06 -40.34
C PHE A 301 -60.31 42.54 -40.21
N ARG A 302 -59.39 43.49 -40.44
CA ARG A 302 -59.64 44.95 -40.38
C ARG A 302 -59.87 45.62 -41.75
N THR A 303 -59.84 44.88 -42.84
CA THR A 303 -60.30 45.30 -44.19
C THR A 303 -61.70 44.80 -44.45
#